data_AF-A0A061NLA2-F1
#
_entry.id   AF-A0A061NLA2-F1
#
_cell.length_a   1.000
_cell.length_b   1.000
_cell.length_c   1.000
_cell.angle_alpha   90.00
_cell.angle_beta   90.00
_cell.angle_gamma   90.00
#
_symmetry.space_group_name_H-M   'P 1'
#
loop_
_entity.id
_entity.type
_entity.pdbx_description
1 polymer ?
#
loop_
_entity_poly.entity_id
_entity_poly.type
_entity_poly.pdbx_seq_one_letter_code
_entity_poly.pdbx_strand_id
1 'polypeptide(L)'
;MPPMMKELYTDRSLGFLSHDTAVSGRTIVLTQYWESTDQLLDYAHGHTHKSAWIDFYKKAAKSEAVGVFHETYDVRAGAYESVYSRMGKPRGLVKATAERSLADDSSAKARLHYS
;
A
#
# COMPACT_ATOMS: atom_id res chain seq x y z
N MET A 1 2.92 13.81 4.54
CA MET A 1 3.28 12.41 4.24
C MET A 1 4.70 12.02 4.66
N PRO A 2 5.79 12.80 4.46
CA PRO A 2 7.15 12.31 4.77
C PRO A 2 7.37 11.85 6.23
N PRO A 3 6.86 12.55 7.26
CA PRO A 3 6.98 12.09 8.65
C PRO A 3 6.24 10.77 8.92
N MET A 4 5.04 10.64 8.35
CA MET A 4 4.21 9.43 8.43
C MET A 4 4.93 8.23 7.83
N MET A 5 5.49 8.37 6.62
CA MET A 5 6.25 7.29 5.99
C MET A 5 7.51 6.93 6.78
N LYS A 6 8.18 7.92 7.38
CA LYS A 6 9.35 7.67 8.22
C LYS A 6 8.99 6.80 9.43
N GLU A 7 7.90 7.13 10.12
CA GLU A 7 7.37 6.35 11.25
C GLU A 7 7.06 4.92 10.81
N LEU A 8 6.28 4.74 9.74
CA LEU A 8 5.89 3.43 9.22
C LEU A 8 7.06 2.52 8.82
N TYR A 9 8.15 3.10 8.29
CA TYR A 9 9.35 2.33 7.98
C TYR A 9 10.27 2.09 9.19
N THR A 10 10.13 2.87 10.26
CA THR A 10 10.95 2.74 11.47
C THR A 10 10.33 1.71 12.42
N ASP A 11 9.01 1.73 12.58
CA ASP A 11 8.29 0.83 13.47
C ASP A 11 7.51 -0.22 12.68
N ARG A 12 8.10 -1.41 12.57
CA ARG A 12 7.48 -2.56 11.88
C ARG A 12 6.30 -3.15 12.66
N SER A 13 6.19 -2.89 13.96
CA SER A 13 5.07 -3.42 14.77
C SER A 13 3.71 -2.86 14.36
N LEU A 14 3.72 -1.72 13.64
CA LEU A 14 2.53 -1.10 13.06
C LEU A 14 1.94 -1.91 11.90
N GLY A 15 2.56 -3.00 11.44
CA GLY A 15 2.03 -3.86 10.38
C GLY A 15 2.22 -3.32 8.97
N PHE A 16 3.00 -2.25 8.79
CA PHE A 16 3.32 -1.70 7.48
C PHE A 16 4.44 -2.48 6.79
N LEU A 17 4.14 -2.99 5.59
CA LEU A 17 5.09 -3.79 4.82
C LEU A 17 5.90 -2.91 3.87
N SER A 18 5.21 -2.22 2.96
CA SER A 18 5.83 -1.35 1.97
C SER A 18 4.82 -0.40 1.32
N HIS A 19 5.31 0.52 0.51
CA HIS A 19 4.46 1.31 -0.39
C HIS A 19 5.10 1.46 -1.77
N ASP A 20 4.27 1.82 -2.74
CA ASP A 20 4.68 2.40 -4.02
C ASP A 20 4.02 3.75 -4.23
N THR A 21 4.72 4.61 -4.96
CA THR A 21 4.18 5.90 -5.40
C THR A 21 4.10 5.91 -6.91
N ALA A 22 2.92 6.19 -7.45
CA ALA A 22 2.70 6.42 -8.87
C ALA A 22 2.28 7.87 -9.11
N VAL A 23 2.82 8.49 -10.15
CA VAL A 23 2.48 9.86 -10.55
C VAL A 23 1.91 9.81 -11.96
N SER A 24 0.70 10.34 -12.14
CA SER A 24 0.00 10.43 -13.41
C SER A 24 -0.55 11.84 -13.57
N GLY A 25 0.20 12.70 -14.25
CA GLY A 25 -0.14 14.12 -14.39
C GLY A 25 -0.28 14.82 -13.04
N ARG A 26 -1.49 15.26 -12.72
CA ARG A 26 -1.83 15.92 -11.44
C ARG A 26 -2.23 14.95 -10.33
N THR A 27 -2.30 13.65 -10.62
CA THR A 27 -2.70 12.61 -9.67
C THR A 27 -1.47 11.91 -9.11
N ILE A 28 -1.38 11.83 -7.79
CA ILE A 28 -0.37 11.06 -7.07
C ILE A 28 -1.11 9.97 -6.30
N VAL A 29 -0.73 8.71 -6.55
CA VAL A 29 -1.30 7.54 -5.87
C VAL A 29 -0.23 6.92 -5.00
N LEU A 30 -0.53 6.74 -3.72
CA LEU A 30 0.28 6.00 -2.78
C LEU A 30 -0.42 4.66 -2.50
N THR A 31 0.13 3.57 -3.02
CA THR A 31 -0.37 2.22 -2.74
C THR A 31 0.43 1.65 -1.58
N GLN A 32 -0.24 1.29 -0.49
CA GLN A 32 0.39 0.76 0.71
C GLN A 32 0.00 -0.70 0.92
N TYR A 33 0.95 -1.50 1.40
CA TYR A 33 0.78 -2.91 1.72
C TYR A 33 0.91 -3.10 3.22
N TRP A 34 -0.04 -3.83 3.81
CA TRP A 34 -0.18 -4.02 5.25
C TRP A 34 -0.35 -5.51 5.56
N GLU A 35 0.09 -5.92 6.73
CA GLU A 35 -0.09 -7.28 7.25
C GLU A 35 -1.56 -7.59 7.54
N SER A 36 -2.31 -6.61 8.04
CA SER A 36 -3.74 -6.73 8.32
C SER A 36 -4.47 -5.41 8.16
N THR A 37 -5.78 -5.51 7.91
CA THR A 37 -6.66 -4.33 7.86
C THR A 37 -6.81 -3.70 9.23
N ASP A 38 -6.78 -4.49 10.31
CA ASP A 38 -6.88 -3.99 11.69
C ASP A 38 -5.70 -3.06 12.02
N GLN A 39 -4.46 -3.48 11.73
CA GLN A 39 -3.27 -2.64 11.93
C GLN A 39 -3.30 -1.35 11.09
N LEU A 40 -3.79 -1.42 9.84
CA LEU A 40 -4.00 -0.23 9.02
C LEU A 40 -5.01 0.74 9.68
N LEU A 41 -6.13 0.23 10.17
CA LEU A 41 -7.18 1.04 10.79
C LEU A 41 -6.71 1.64 12.13
N ASP A 42 -6.00 0.86 12.93
CA ASP A 42 -5.38 1.33 14.18
C ASP A 42 -4.40 2.47 13.91
N TYR A 43 -3.54 2.32 12.90
CA TYR A 43 -2.63 3.39 12.48
C TYR A 43 -3.38 4.63 11.99
N ALA A 44 -4.41 4.44 11.16
CA ALA A 44 -5.19 5.53 10.59
C ALA A 44 -5.94 6.35 11.66
N HIS A 45 -6.36 5.70 12.76
CA HIS A 45 -6.97 6.36 13.91
C HIS A 45 -5.94 6.90 14.93
N GLY A 46 -4.68 6.52 14.80
CA GLY A 46 -3.56 6.95 15.64
C GLY A 46 -3.24 8.44 15.54
N HIS A 47 -2.44 8.92 16.49
CA HIS A 47 -2.16 10.34 16.66
C HIS A 47 -1.45 10.97 15.45
N THR A 48 -0.42 10.31 14.92
CA THR A 48 0.40 10.85 13.82
C THR A 48 -0.43 11.04 12.54
N HIS A 49 -1.18 10.00 12.15
CA HIS A 49 -2.04 10.06 10.97
C HIS A 49 -3.16 11.09 11.14
N LYS A 50 -3.88 11.04 12.27
CA LYS A 50 -5.00 11.95 12.54
C LYS A 50 -4.59 13.42 12.53
N SER A 51 -3.47 13.76 13.16
CA SER A 51 -2.94 15.13 13.17
C SER A 51 -2.58 15.61 11.77
N ALA A 52 -1.86 14.78 10.99
CA ALA A 52 -1.51 15.10 9.61
C ALA A 52 -2.75 15.27 8.71
N TRP A 53 -3.78 14.45 8.91
CA TRP A 53 -5.04 14.51 8.18
C TRP A 53 -5.82 15.79 8.49
N ILE A 54 -5.95 16.15 9.77
CA ILE A 54 -6.60 17.40 10.18
C ILE A 54 -5.89 18.61 9.57
N ASP A 55 -4.56 18.66 9.62
CA ASP A 55 -3.78 19.76 9.07
C ASP A 55 -3.89 19.86 7.55
N PHE A 56 -3.98 18.71 6.86
CA PHE A 56 -4.26 18.67 5.43
C PHE A 56 -5.63 19.24 5.11
N TYR A 57 -6.70 18.79 5.77
CA TYR A 57 -8.07 19.28 5.51
C TYR A 57 -8.23 20.77 5.83
N LYS A 58 -7.61 21.27 6.91
CA LYS A 58 -7.60 22.71 7.22
C LYS A 58 -7.01 23.56 6.09
N LYS A 59 -6.01 23.04 5.37
CA LYS A 59 -5.39 23.72 4.22
C LYS A 59 -6.23 23.51 2.96
N ALA A 60 -6.68 22.29 2.70
CA ALA A 60 -7.49 21.95 1.54
C ALA A 60 -8.83 22.69 1.54
N ALA A 61 -9.49 22.88 2.68
CA ALA A 61 -10.76 23.59 2.79
C ALA A 61 -10.75 25.06 2.30
N LYS A 62 -9.56 25.62 2.05
CA LYS A 62 -9.40 26.98 1.49
C LYS A 62 -9.45 27.01 -0.05
N SER A 63 -9.61 25.86 -0.72
CA SER A 63 -9.58 25.74 -2.18
C SER A 63 -10.27 24.47 -2.69
N GLU A 64 -10.80 24.50 -3.90
CA GLU A 64 -11.32 23.31 -4.59
C GLU A 64 -10.28 22.63 -5.50
N ALA A 65 -9.02 23.08 -5.45
CA ALA A 65 -7.97 22.62 -6.37
C ALA A 65 -7.46 21.20 -6.11
N VAL A 66 -7.82 20.59 -4.98
CA VAL A 66 -7.29 19.29 -4.52
C VAL A 66 -8.43 18.36 -4.12
N GLY A 67 -8.50 17.20 -4.76
CA GLY A 67 -9.35 16.09 -4.35
C GLY A 67 -8.54 14.99 -3.67
N VAL A 68 -9.20 14.16 -2.88
CA VAL A 68 -8.61 12.97 -2.25
C VAL A 68 -9.56 11.79 -2.45
N PHE A 69 -8.99 10.62 -2.75
CA PHE A 69 -9.68 9.35 -2.74
C PHE A 69 -8.87 8.35 -1.92
N HIS A 70 -9.53 7.32 -1.40
CA HIS A 70 -8.89 6.21 -0.72
C HIS A 70 -9.72 4.94 -0.96
N GLU A 71 -9.03 3.84 -1.24
CA GLU A 71 -9.62 2.53 -1.44
C GLU A 71 -8.85 1.54 -0.58
N THR A 72 -9.57 0.67 0.13
CA THR A 72 -8.98 -0.37 0.98
C THR A 72 -9.55 -1.71 0.55
N TYR A 73 -8.65 -2.65 0.29
CA TYR A 73 -8.98 -3.99 -0.15
C TYR A 73 -8.43 -5.00 0.86
N ASP A 74 -9.32 -5.72 1.54
CA ASP A 74 -8.95 -6.88 2.34
C ASP A 74 -8.89 -8.11 1.43
N VAL A 75 -7.67 -8.57 1.14
CA VAL A 75 -7.41 -9.62 0.15
C VAL A 75 -6.88 -10.85 0.85
N ARG A 76 -7.69 -11.91 0.89
CA ARG A 76 -7.34 -13.17 1.56
C ARG A 76 -6.24 -13.91 0.80
N ALA A 77 -5.48 -14.73 1.52
CA ALA A 77 -4.55 -15.69 0.90
C ALA A 77 -5.25 -16.53 -0.17
N GLY A 78 -4.58 -16.70 -1.32
CA GLY A 78 -5.11 -17.42 -2.48
C GLY A 78 -6.16 -16.66 -3.30
N ALA A 79 -6.60 -15.47 -2.89
CA ALA A 79 -7.51 -14.60 -3.65
C ALA A 79 -6.79 -13.56 -4.53
N TYR A 80 -5.47 -13.70 -4.67
CA TYR A 80 -4.64 -12.85 -5.51
C TYR A 80 -3.52 -13.65 -6.16
N GLU A 81 -3.02 -13.15 -7.29
CA GLU A 81 -1.82 -13.63 -7.95
C GLU A 81 -1.02 -12.45 -8.49
N SER A 82 0.30 -12.62 -8.58
CA SER A 82 1.19 -11.57 -9.07
C SER A 82 2.40 -12.19 -9.74
N VAL A 83 2.82 -11.62 -10.87
CA VAL A 83 4.00 -12.03 -11.62
C VAL A 83 4.88 -10.82 -11.87
N TYR A 84 6.19 -11.01 -11.66
CA TYR A 84 7.21 -10.00 -11.87
C TYR A 84 8.27 -10.58 -12.80
N SER A 85 8.55 -9.89 -13.91
CA SER A 85 9.54 -10.33 -14.89
C SER A 85 10.45 -9.18 -15.26
N ARG A 86 11.77 -9.37 -15.07
CA ARG A 86 12.83 -8.41 -15.45
C ARG A 86 12.57 -6.99 -14.91
N MET A 87 12.00 -6.91 -13.72
CA MET A 87 11.73 -5.64 -13.05
C MET A 87 13.04 -5.06 -12.52
N GLY A 88 13.37 -3.82 -12.88
CA GLY A 88 14.60 -3.17 -12.44
C GLY A 88 14.65 -2.86 -10.94
N LYS A 89 13.49 -2.79 -10.26
CA LYS A 89 13.36 -2.66 -8.81
C LYS A 89 12.10 -3.40 -8.32
N PRO A 90 12.10 -3.98 -7.11
CA PRO A 90 10.90 -4.53 -6.50
C PRO A 90 9.81 -3.47 -6.37
N ARG A 91 8.58 -3.85 -6.73
CA ARG A 91 7.37 -3.03 -6.61
C ARG A 91 6.16 -3.91 -6.38
N GLY A 92 5.11 -3.38 -5.80
CA GLY A 92 3.88 -4.09 -5.49
C GLY A 92 4.09 -5.15 -4.42
N LEU A 93 3.31 -6.24 -4.50
CA LEU A 93 3.36 -7.36 -3.55
C LEU A 93 4.76 -7.97 -3.37
N VAL A 94 5.59 -8.12 -4.41
CA VAL A 94 6.96 -8.68 -4.26
C VAL A 94 7.87 -7.82 -3.38
N LYS A 95 7.55 -6.54 -3.20
CA LYS A 95 8.27 -5.67 -2.27
C LYS A 95 7.77 -5.83 -0.83
N ALA A 96 6.52 -6.25 -0.67
CA ALA A 96 5.84 -6.44 0.62
C ALA A 96 6.02 -7.85 1.18
N THR A 97 6.21 -8.86 0.32
CA THR A 97 6.24 -10.28 0.68
C THR A 97 7.46 -10.98 0.11
N ALA A 98 7.67 -12.24 0.50
CA ALA A 98 8.66 -13.10 -0.12
C ALA A 98 8.30 -13.41 -1.60
N GLU A 99 9.32 -13.59 -2.43
CA GLU A 99 9.19 -14.01 -3.82
C GLU A 99 9.37 -15.52 -3.99
N ARG A 100 8.80 -16.09 -5.05
CA ARG A 100 9.01 -17.48 -5.45
C ARG A 100 9.15 -17.60 -6.97
N SER A 101 10.00 -18.53 -7.40
CA SER A 101 10.09 -18.90 -8.81
C SER A 101 8.78 -19.50 -9.31
N LEU A 102 8.43 -19.21 -10.55
CA LEU A 102 7.28 -19.81 -11.22
C LEU A 102 7.65 -21.18 -11.80
N ALA A 103 6.70 -22.12 -11.76
CA ALA A 103 6.77 -23.34 -12.55
C ALA A 103 6.52 -23.05 -14.04
N ASP A 104 7.09 -23.88 -14.91
CA ASP A 104 7.11 -23.66 -16.37
C ASP A 104 5.71 -23.64 -17.03
N ASP A 105 4.70 -24.24 -16.40
CA ASP A 105 3.31 -24.32 -16.87
C ASP A 105 2.33 -23.46 -16.04
N SER A 106 2.83 -22.48 -15.28
CA SER A 106 2.02 -21.67 -14.37
C SER A 106 1.07 -20.71 -15.10
N SER A 107 -0.24 -20.95 -14.99
CA SER A 107 -1.28 -20.00 -15.41
C SER A 107 -1.73 -19.08 -14.27
N ALA A 108 -2.29 -17.90 -14.59
CA ALA A 108 -2.88 -16.99 -13.60
C ALA A 108 -3.93 -17.70 -12.72
N LYS A 109 -4.82 -18.48 -13.35
CA LYS A 109 -5.84 -19.27 -12.65
C LYS A 109 -5.23 -20.31 -11.71
N ALA A 110 -4.12 -20.93 -12.09
CA ALA A 110 -3.44 -21.91 -11.24
C ALA A 110 -2.69 -21.27 -10.05
N ARG A 111 -2.33 -19.97 -10.15
CA ARG A 111 -1.68 -19.24 -9.05
C ARG A 111 -2.69 -18.72 -8.01
N LEU A 112 -3.91 -18.43 -8.44
CA LEU A 112 -5.04 -18.31 -7.52
C LEU A 112 -5.23 -19.68 -6.85
N HIS A 113 -5.48 -19.71 -5.54
CA HIS A 113 -5.62 -20.94 -4.71
C HIS A 113 -4.33 -21.65 -4.25
N TYR A 114 -3.13 -21.14 -4.53
CA TYR A 114 -1.92 -21.64 -3.86
C TYR A 114 -1.85 -21.04 -2.44
N SER A 115 -1.99 -21.90 -1.42
CA SER A 115 -1.69 -21.59 -0.02
C SER A 115 -0.21 -21.76 0.27
#